data_AF-A0A4V3DEW3-F1
#
_entry.id   AF-A0A4V3DEW3-F1
#
_cell.length_a   1.000
_cell.length_b   1.000
_cell.length_c   1.000
_cell.angle_alpha   90.00
_cell.angle_beta   90.00
_cell.angle_gamma   90.00
#
_symmetry.space_group_name_H-M   'P 1'
#
loop_
_entity.id
_entity.type
_entity.pdbx_description
1 polymer ?
#
loop_
_entity_poly.entity_id
_entity_poly.type
_entity_poly.pdbx_seq_one_letter_code
_entity_poly.pdbx_strand_id
1 'polypeptide(L)'
;MTYCVGLKLRDGLVMISDTRTNAGIDNISCFRKLHLFCDPGERCMAIASSGNLSITQSVISLLTEGLTDPESGKKRTLMDMPTMFKAAQLVGAAVREVYRTDGPSLEQHQAGFDVALLLGGQIRNRRMRLFMIYSAGNFIEATGDTPYLQIGEHKYGKPILDRAITHETDLAEALKIGLISMDSTMRSNLAVGLPLDLMVLRENACQPELVHRIHAGDPYFEDLRRSWSEALRASHQAIPQPPYKGIAGAPGLDKKTARKVTGRKPPRRKVTK
;
A
#
# COMPACT_ATOMS: atom_id res chain seq x y z
N MET A 1 2.29 -6.04 -12.54
CA MET A 1 3.44 -5.11 -12.59
C MET A 1 3.05 -3.77 -11.99
N THR A 2 2.95 -3.71 -10.66
CA THR A 2 2.57 -2.49 -9.92
C THR A 2 2.78 -2.75 -8.44
N TYR A 3 3.16 -1.75 -7.65
CA TYR A 3 3.00 -1.77 -6.20
C TYR A 3 2.55 -0.40 -5.69
N CYS A 4 1.45 -0.39 -4.93
CA CYS A 4 0.97 0.80 -4.24
C CYS A 4 0.65 0.47 -2.79
N VAL A 5 0.83 1.47 -1.92
CA VAL A 5 0.53 1.38 -0.49
C VAL A 5 -0.16 2.65 0.00
N GLY A 6 -1.17 2.47 0.86
CA GLY A 6 -1.80 3.54 1.62
C GLY A 6 -1.66 3.26 3.11
N LEU A 7 -1.23 4.25 3.88
CA LEU A 7 -1.01 4.22 5.33
C LEU A 7 -1.96 5.23 5.98
N LYS A 8 -3.01 4.76 6.66
CA LYS A 8 -3.96 5.58 7.43
C LYS A 8 -3.57 5.58 8.90
N LEU A 9 -3.03 6.71 9.34
CA LEU A 9 -2.52 6.92 10.69
C LEU A 9 -3.48 7.84 11.45
N ARG A 10 -3.18 8.12 12.71
CA ARG A 10 -3.95 9.07 13.53
C ARG A 10 -3.88 10.48 12.96
N ASP A 11 -2.67 10.88 12.53
CA ASP A 11 -2.37 12.27 12.18
C ASP A 11 -2.56 12.56 10.67
N GLY A 12 -2.87 11.52 9.88
CA GLY A 12 -3.19 11.68 8.47
C GLY A 12 -3.01 10.42 7.61
N LEU A 13 -2.76 10.64 6.33
CA LEU A 13 -2.65 9.62 5.29
C LEU A 13 -1.38 9.80 4.48
N VAL A 14 -0.67 8.69 4.24
CA VAL A 14 0.42 8.61 3.26
C VAL A 14 0.03 7.63 2.17
N MET A 15 0.17 8.02 0.90
CA MET A 15 -0.01 7.12 -0.24
C MET A 15 1.23 7.16 -1.13
N ILE A 16 1.70 5.99 -1.55
CA ILE A 16 2.88 5.86 -2.42
C ILE A 16 2.56 4.85 -3.51
N SER A 17 2.95 5.15 -4.73
CA SER A 17 2.77 4.29 -5.90
C SER A 17 4.00 4.29 -6.78
N ASP A 18 4.36 3.11 -7.29
CA ASP A 18 5.30 3.00 -8.40
C ASP A 18 4.62 3.39 -9.74
N THR A 19 5.40 3.56 -10.81
CA THR A 19 4.86 3.93 -12.14
C THR A 19 5.16 2.91 -13.24
N ARG A 20 6.02 1.92 -12.98
CA ARG A 20 6.31 0.88 -13.97
C ARG A 20 5.07 0.07 -14.27
N THR A 21 4.71 -0.04 -15.54
CA THR A 21 3.46 -0.68 -15.97
C THR A 21 3.71 -1.55 -17.19
N ASN A 22 3.05 -2.70 -17.25
CA ASN A 22 3.00 -3.52 -18.45
C ASN A 22 1.84 -3.01 -19.33
N ALA A 23 2.17 -2.50 -20.51
CA ALA A 23 1.20 -1.99 -21.49
C ALA A 23 1.03 -2.94 -22.70
N GLY A 24 1.53 -4.17 -22.62
CA GLY A 24 1.47 -5.17 -23.69
C GLY A 24 2.73 -6.03 -23.75
N ILE A 25 2.74 -7.01 -24.66
CA ILE A 25 3.92 -7.85 -24.91
C ILE A 25 5.10 -6.93 -25.27
N ASP A 26 6.20 -7.08 -24.52
CA ASP A 26 7.44 -6.29 -24.65
C ASP A 26 7.29 -4.76 -24.50
N ASN A 27 6.17 -4.28 -23.96
CA ASN A 27 5.95 -2.84 -23.73
C ASN A 27 5.87 -2.51 -22.23
N ILE A 28 7.04 -2.29 -21.62
CA ILE A 28 7.15 -1.77 -20.26
C ILE A 28 7.31 -0.26 -20.33
N SER A 29 6.33 0.45 -19.79
CA SER A 29 6.25 1.91 -19.86
C SER A 29 5.98 2.53 -18.48
N CYS A 30 6.10 3.85 -18.39
CA CYS A 30 5.88 4.62 -17.16
C CYS A 30 4.51 5.31 -17.20
N PHE A 31 3.58 4.88 -16.35
CA PHE A 31 2.27 5.51 -16.18
C PHE A 31 2.07 5.94 -14.74
N ARG A 32 1.50 7.14 -14.55
CA ARG A 32 1.09 7.60 -13.22
C ARG A 32 -0.04 6.70 -12.73
N LYS A 33 0.09 6.19 -11.51
CA LYS A 33 -0.92 5.34 -10.86
C LYS A 33 -1.51 5.96 -9.60
N LEU A 34 -1.03 7.12 -9.17
CA LEU A 34 -1.60 7.90 -8.07
C LEU A 34 -2.25 9.17 -8.64
N HIS A 35 -3.58 9.25 -8.53
CA HIS A 35 -4.40 10.33 -9.08
C HIS A 35 -5.06 11.12 -7.95
N LEU A 36 -4.95 12.44 -7.97
CA LEU A 36 -5.45 13.33 -6.92
C LEU A 36 -6.70 14.08 -7.40
N PHE A 37 -7.68 14.19 -6.51
CA PHE A 37 -8.96 14.86 -6.68
C PHE A 37 -9.17 15.77 -5.47
N CYS A 38 -8.72 17.02 -5.58
CA CYS A 38 -8.70 17.93 -4.44
C CYS A 38 -9.34 19.28 -4.79
N ASP A 39 -10.13 19.79 -3.85
CA ASP A 39 -10.70 21.12 -3.81
C ASP A 39 -10.28 21.71 -2.45
N PRO A 40 -9.21 22.54 -2.42
CA PRO A 40 -8.55 22.95 -1.19
C PRO A 40 -9.51 23.52 -0.14
N GLY A 41 -9.42 23.00 1.08
CA GLY A 41 -10.29 23.39 2.19
C GLY A 41 -11.64 22.67 2.22
N GLU A 42 -12.08 22.03 1.14
CA GLU A 42 -13.34 21.28 1.08
C GLU A 42 -13.13 19.77 1.04
N ARG A 43 -12.22 19.27 0.19
CA ARG A 43 -11.94 17.82 0.09
C ARG A 43 -10.59 17.56 -0.57
N CYS A 44 -9.97 16.46 -0.20
CA CYS A 44 -8.85 15.93 -0.96
C CYS A 44 -8.87 14.41 -0.91
N MET A 45 -8.95 13.80 -2.09
CA MET A 45 -9.01 12.36 -2.30
C MET A 45 -7.90 11.95 -3.25
N ALA A 46 -7.37 10.76 -3.07
CA ALA A 46 -6.40 10.16 -3.96
C ALA A 46 -6.78 8.71 -4.26
N ILE A 47 -6.57 8.31 -5.52
CA ILE A 47 -6.74 6.94 -5.98
C ILE A 47 -5.39 6.40 -6.42
N ALA A 48 -4.95 5.29 -5.82
CA ALA A 48 -3.84 4.49 -6.33
C ALA A 48 -4.39 3.29 -7.11
N SER A 49 -3.83 2.97 -8.27
CA SER A 49 -4.33 1.91 -9.16
C SER A 49 -3.33 0.78 -9.38
N SER A 50 -3.84 -0.45 -9.51
CA SER A 50 -3.10 -1.66 -9.88
C SER A 50 -3.98 -2.58 -10.72
N GLY A 51 -3.36 -3.38 -11.58
CA GLY A 51 -4.04 -4.34 -12.45
C GLY A 51 -3.87 -3.98 -13.91
N ASN A 52 -4.89 -4.24 -14.72
CA ASN A 52 -4.90 -3.92 -16.14
C ASN A 52 -4.96 -2.40 -16.37
N LEU A 53 -4.02 -1.88 -17.16
CA LEU A 53 -3.91 -0.45 -17.43
C LEU A 53 -5.16 0.12 -18.11
N SER A 54 -5.73 -0.55 -19.11
CA SER A 54 -6.92 -0.03 -19.79
C SER A 54 -8.11 0.08 -18.85
N ILE A 55 -8.33 -0.96 -18.01
CA ILE A 55 -9.40 -0.97 -17.01
C ILE A 55 -9.20 0.18 -16.02
N THR A 56 -8.00 0.31 -15.43
CA THR A 56 -7.74 1.35 -14.43
C THR A 56 -7.91 2.75 -15.02
N GLN A 57 -7.44 3.00 -16.25
CA GLN A 57 -7.64 4.28 -16.93
C GLN A 57 -9.11 4.56 -17.20
N SER A 58 -9.88 3.59 -17.71
CA SER A 58 -11.31 3.75 -17.92
C SER A 58 -12.05 4.08 -16.63
N VAL A 59 -11.71 3.42 -15.51
CA VAL A 59 -12.30 3.73 -14.20
C VAL A 59 -11.98 5.17 -13.77
N ILE A 60 -10.72 5.61 -13.87
CA ILE A 60 -10.33 6.98 -13.52
C ILE A 60 -11.04 8.02 -14.42
N SER A 61 -11.16 7.74 -15.73
CA SER A 61 -11.88 8.61 -16.67
C SER A 61 -13.36 8.71 -16.31
N LEU A 62 -14.05 7.61 -16.03
CA LEU A 62 -15.45 7.63 -15.60
C LEU A 62 -15.66 8.41 -14.30
N LEU A 63 -14.73 8.33 -13.36
CA LEU A 63 -14.80 9.08 -12.10
C LEU A 63 -14.58 10.58 -12.29
N THR A 64 -13.89 10.97 -13.37
CA THR A 64 -13.60 12.36 -13.72
C THR A 64 -14.70 12.96 -14.58
N GLU A 65 -15.11 12.27 -15.64
CA GLU A 65 -16.16 12.71 -16.58
C GLU A 65 -17.58 12.53 -16.04
N GLY A 66 -17.73 11.64 -15.05
CA GLY A 66 -18.98 11.36 -14.35
C GLY A 66 -19.67 10.10 -14.84
N LEU A 67 -20.15 9.32 -13.88
CA LEU A 67 -20.95 8.13 -14.10
C LEU A 67 -22.44 8.49 -14.01
N THR A 68 -23.24 8.09 -14.99
CA THR A 68 -24.69 8.32 -14.96
C THR A 68 -25.33 7.44 -13.89
N ASP A 69 -26.05 8.08 -12.97
CA ASP A 69 -26.85 7.41 -11.96
C ASP A 69 -28.12 6.82 -12.60
N PRO A 70 -28.35 5.49 -12.55
CA PRO A 70 -29.47 4.87 -13.25
C PRO A 70 -30.85 5.33 -12.75
N GLU A 71 -30.95 5.74 -11.48
CA GLU A 71 -32.21 6.14 -10.87
C GLU A 71 -32.55 7.61 -11.18
N SER A 72 -31.57 8.50 -11.08
CA SER A 72 -31.80 9.95 -11.24
C SER A 72 -31.42 10.49 -12.62
N GLY A 73 -30.72 9.71 -13.44
CA GLY A 73 -30.17 10.14 -14.73
C GLY A 73 -29.05 11.19 -14.63
N LYS A 74 -28.67 11.62 -13.42
CA LYS A 74 -27.65 12.63 -13.20
C LYS A 74 -26.26 12.02 -13.27
N LYS A 75 -25.32 12.73 -13.89
CA LYS A 75 -23.90 12.38 -13.81
C LYS A 75 -23.35 12.69 -12.42
N ARG A 76 -22.58 11.75 -11.89
CA ARG A 76 -21.92 11.85 -10.58
C ARG A 76 -20.42 11.66 -10.77
N THR A 77 -19.63 12.64 -10.37
CA THR A 77 -18.18 12.56 -10.32
C THR A 77 -17.70 12.20 -8.92
N LEU A 78 -16.42 11.84 -8.79
CA LEU A 78 -15.82 11.64 -7.47
C LEU A 78 -15.91 12.92 -6.62
N MET A 79 -15.78 14.09 -7.25
CA MET A 79 -15.80 15.39 -6.60
C MET A 79 -17.18 15.79 -6.07
N ASP A 80 -18.26 15.14 -6.50
CA ASP A 80 -19.62 15.41 -6.01
C ASP A 80 -19.99 14.61 -4.76
N MET A 81 -19.15 13.64 -4.35
CA MET A 81 -19.56 12.67 -3.35
C MET A 81 -19.64 13.28 -1.93
N PRO A 82 -20.73 13.06 -1.18
CA PRO A 82 -20.94 13.72 0.11
C PRO A 82 -20.15 13.08 1.26
N THR A 83 -19.66 11.85 1.07
CA THR A 83 -18.86 11.12 2.06
C THR A 83 -17.86 10.22 1.33
N MET A 84 -16.74 9.90 1.99
CA MET A 84 -15.76 8.96 1.47
C MET A 84 -16.33 7.54 1.26
N PHE A 85 -17.38 7.13 1.99
CA PHE A 85 -18.08 5.87 1.71
C PHE A 85 -18.87 5.92 0.41
N LYS A 86 -19.57 7.03 0.15
CA LYS A 86 -20.26 7.25 -1.13
C LYS A 86 -19.26 7.37 -2.29
N ALA A 87 -18.07 7.93 -2.04
CA ALA A 87 -16.96 7.90 -2.98
C ALA A 87 -16.50 6.45 -3.27
N ALA A 88 -16.29 5.61 -2.25
CA ALA A 88 -15.95 4.21 -2.46
C ALA A 88 -17.04 3.43 -3.21
N GLN A 89 -18.32 3.70 -2.94
CA GLN A 89 -19.45 3.13 -3.71
C GLN A 89 -19.42 3.55 -5.18
N LEU A 90 -19.11 4.83 -5.47
CA LEU A 90 -19.00 5.33 -6.84
C LEU A 90 -17.82 4.69 -7.57
N VAL A 91 -16.65 4.56 -6.92
CA VAL A 91 -15.48 3.84 -7.49
C VAL A 91 -15.85 2.39 -7.81
N GLY A 92 -16.53 1.71 -6.90
CA GLY A 92 -17.02 0.35 -7.14
C GLY A 92 -18.04 0.25 -8.28
N ALA A 93 -18.91 1.25 -8.44
CA ALA A 93 -19.84 1.33 -9.56
C ALA A 93 -19.11 1.55 -10.90
N ALA A 94 -18.10 2.42 -10.93
CA ALA A 94 -17.27 2.63 -12.11
C ALA A 94 -16.52 1.35 -12.52
N VAL A 95 -15.97 0.60 -11.57
CA VAL A 95 -15.35 -0.72 -11.84
C VAL A 95 -16.34 -1.67 -12.51
N ARG A 96 -17.57 -1.76 -12.00
CA ARG A 96 -18.61 -2.61 -12.58
C ARG A 96 -19.06 -2.15 -13.96
N GLU A 97 -19.08 -0.84 -14.21
CA GLU A 97 -19.43 -0.29 -15.52
C GLU A 97 -18.36 -0.61 -16.57
N VAL A 98 -17.09 -0.52 -16.21
CA VAL A 98 -15.99 -0.96 -17.08
C VAL A 98 -16.07 -2.47 -17.32
N TYR A 99 -16.38 -3.27 -16.29
CA TYR A 99 -16.62 -4.70 -16.47
C TYR A 99 -17.77 -4.96 -17.45
N ARG A 100 -18.90 -4.26 -17.31
CA ARG A 100 -20.06 -4.39 -18.19
C ARG A 100 -19.72 -4.12 -19.66
N THR A 101 -18.80 -3.19 -19.91
CA THR A 101 -18.46 -2.72 -21.25
C THR A 101 -17.33 -3.55 -21.88
N ASP A 102 -16.25 -3.76 -21.14
CA ASP A 102 -15.01 -4.36 -21.66
C ASP A 102 -14.77 -5.80 -21.16
N GLY A 103 -15.33 -6.16 -20.00
CA GLY A 103 -15.09 -7.43 -19.32
C GLY A 103 -15.37 -8.67 -20.18
N PRO A 104 -16.58 -8.83 -20.76
CA PRO A 104 -16.91 -9.98 -21.60
C PRO A 104 -15.95 -10.13 -22.80
N SER A 105 -15.53 -9.02 -23.40
CA SER A 105 -14.58 -9.05 -24.53
C SER A 105 -13.19 -9.49 -24.08
N LEU A 106 -12.70 -8.98 -22.94
CA LEU A 106 -11.41 -9.37 -22.38
C LEU A 106 -11.38 -10.87 -22.05
N GLU A 107 -12.44 -11.37 -21.40
CA GLU A 107 -12.55 -12.79 -21.03
C GLU A 107 -12.57 -13.71 -22.26
N GLN A 108 -13.25 -13.32 -23.34
CA GLN A 108 -13.25 -14.06 -24.61
C GLN A 108 -11.84 -14.18 -25.23
N HIS A 109 -11.01 -13.16 -25.05
CA HIS A 109 -9.62 -13.15 -25.52
C HIS A 109 -8.64 -13.71 -24.48
N GLN A 110 -9.14 -14.42 -23.44
CA GLN A 110 -8.36 -14.98 -22.34
C GLN A 110 -7.52 -13.93 -21.58
N ALA A 111 -7.92 -12.66 -21.64
CA ALA A 111 -7.37 -11.60 -20.82
C ALA A 111 -8.15 -11.49 -19.51
N GLY A 112 -7.44 -11.39 -18.39
CA GLY A 112 -8.07 -11.24 -17.07
C GLY A 112 -8.63 -9.83 -16.84
N PHE A 113 -9.84 -9.74 -16.28
CA PHE A 113 -10.34 -8.51 -15.68
C PHE A 113 -9.76 -8.36 -14.26
N ASP A 114 -8.57 -7.78 -14.17
CA ASP A 114 -7.87 -7.54 -12.90
C ASP A 114 -7.79 -6.04 -12.62
N VAL A 115 -8.35 -5.62 -11.48
CA VAL A 115 -8.27 -4.24 -11.00
C VAL A 115 -8.35 -4.21 -9.48
N ALA A 116 -7.41 -3.48 -8.87
CA ALA A 116 -7.45 -3.15 -7.46
C ALA A 116 -7.13 -1.67 -7.30
N LEU A 117 -7.90 -0.99 -6.46
CA LEU A 117 -7.74 0.45 -6.24
C LEU A 117 -7.66 0.73 -4.74
N LEU A 118 -6.77 1.64 -4.35
CA LEU A 118 -6.82 2.27 -3.03
C LEU A 118 -7.48 3.63 -3.18
N LEU A 119 -8.50 3.92 -2.37
CA LEU A 119 -9.12 5.24 -2.28
C LEU A 119 -8.87 5.80 -0.88
N GLY A 120 -8.04 6.82 -0.76
CA GLY A 120 -7.74 7.49 0.49
C GLY A 120 -8.08 8.98 0.43
N GLY A 121 -8.50 9.57 1.54
CA GLY A 121 -8.73 11.01 1.59
C GLY A 121 -9.65 11.48 2.70
N GLN A 122 -10.00 12.75 2.63
CA GLN A 122 -10.87 13.42 3.58
C GLN A 122 -11.78 14.43 2.87
N ILE A 123 -13.00 14.55 3.39
CA ILE A 123 -13.96 15.61 3.05
C ILE A 123 -14.13 16.46 4.32
N ARG A 124 -14.26 17.77 4.18
CA ARG A 124 -14.37 18.73 5.28
C ARG A 124 -15.40 18.30 6.31
N ASN A 125 -15.06 18.49 7.59
CA ASN A 125 -15.88 18.11 8.74
C ASN A 125 -16.26 16.61 8.81
N ARG A 126 -15.49 15.74 8.13
CA ARG A 126 -15.63 14.28 8.20
C ARG A 126 -14.27 13.66 8.52
N ARG A 127 -14.28 12.45 9.08
CA ARG A 127 -13.06 11.67 9.33
C ARG A 127 -12.35 11.32 8.02
N MET A 128 -11.03 11.32 8.04
CA MET A 128 -10.22 10.70 6.97
C MET A 128 -10.46 9.19 6.90
N ARG A 129 -10.47 8.65 5.69
CA ARG A 129 -10.72 7.22 5.42
C ARG A 129 -9.82 6.71 4.31
N LEU A 130 -9.54 5.41 4.36
CA LEU A 130 -8.80 4.67 3.35
C LEU A 130 -9.55 3.37 3.04
N PHE A 131 -9.77 3.09 1.76
CA PHE A 131 -10.47 1.91 1.28
C PHE A 131 -9.63 1.15 0.27
N MET A 132 -9.87 -0.15 0.17
CA MET A 132 -9.40 -0.99 -0.93
C MET A 132 -10.59 -1.56 -1.69
N ILE A 133 -10.66 -1.23 -2.98
CA ILE A 133 -11.71 -1.66 -3.90
C ILE A 133 -11.16 -2.84 -4.71
N TYR A 134 -11.94 -3.92 -4.78
CA TYR A 134 -11.61 -5.15 -5.52
C TYR A 134 -12.24 -5.16 -6.92
N SER A 135 -11.82 -6.10 -7.78
CA SER A 135 -12.36 -6.27 -9.14
C SER A 135 -13.88 -6.45 -9.21
N ALA A 136 -14.51 -6.97 -8.15
CA ALA A 136 -15.98 -7.10 -8.06
C ALA A 136 -16.70 -5.78 -7.69
N GLY A 137 -15.94 -4.69 -7.51
CA GLY A 137 -16.43 -3.37 -7.11
C GLY A 137 -16.89 -3.27 -5.65
N ASN A 138 -16.74 -4.33 -4.86
CA ASN A 138 -16.87 -4.25 -3.40
C ASN A 138 -15.57 -3.72 -2.79
N PHE A 139 -15.61 -3.37 -1.50
CA PHE A 139 -14.46 -2.76 -0.83
C PHE A 139 -14.43 -3.03 0.67
N ILE A 140 -13.24 -2.89 1.25
CA ILE A 140 -13.00 -2.85 2.70
C ILE A 140 -12.41 -1.49 3.10
N GLU A 141 -12.48 -1.17 4.39
CA GLU A 141 -11.92 0.05 4.98
C GLU A 141 -10.77 -0.29 5.93
N ALA A 142 -9.70 0.52 5.92
CA ALA A 142 -8.63 0.47 6.90
C ALA A 142 -9.16 0.89 8.29
N THR A 143 -8.61 0.27 9.34
CA THR A 143 -8.99 0.53 10.74
C THR A 143 -7.77 0.91 11.57
N GLY A 144 -7.93 1.17 12.86
CA GLY A 144 -6.79 1.33 13.76
C GLY A 144 -5.94 0.06 13.87
N ASP A 145 -6.58 -1.11 13.84
CA ASP A 145 -5.90 -2.42 13.91
C ASP A 145 -5.22 -2.79 12.59
N THR A 146 -5.80 -2.37 11.47
CA THR A 146 -5.24 -2.55 10.12
C THR A 146 -5.02 -1.17 9.48
N PRO A 147 -3.96 -0.43 9.87
CA PRO A 147 -3.76 0.96 9.49
C PRO A 147 -3.18 1.12 8.08
N TYR A 148 -3.01 0.04 7.31
CA TYR A 148 -2.51 0.15 5.95
C TYR A 148 -3.11 -0.89 5.01
N LEU A 149 -3.15 -0.55 3.72
CA LEU A 149 -3.61 -1.41 2.64
C LEU A 149 -2.61 -1.36 1.49
N GLN A 150 -2.47 -2.47 0.76
CA GLN A 150 -1.53 -2.61 -0.34
C GLN A 150 -2.22 -3.25 -1.55
N ILE A 151 -1.81 -2.87 -2.76
CA ILE A 151 -2.27 -3.45 -4.02
C ILE A 151 -1.08 -3.74 -4.94
N GLY A 152 -1.24 -4.71 -5.85
CA GLY A 152 -0.17 -5.18 -6.74
C GLY A 152 0.81 -6.14 -6.05
N GLU A 153 2.11 -6.01 -6.33
CA GLU A 153 3.23 -6.85 -5.87
C GLU A 153 3.64 -6.58 -4.42
N HIS A 154 2.70 -6.69 -3.49
CA HIS A 154 2.82 -6.18 -2.13
C HIS A 154 3.61 -7.08 -1.15
N LYS A 155 3.83 -8.35 -1.49
CA LYS A 155 4.40 -9.36 -0.56
C LYS A 155 5.82 -9.03 -0.09
N TYR A 156 6.64 -8.45 -0.97
CA TYR A 156 8.05 -8.14 -0.68
C TYR A 156 8.20 -6.99 0.32
N GLY A 157 7.37 -5.97 0.19
CA GLY A 157 7.37 -4.78 1.04
C GLY A 157 6.56 -4.91 2.33
N LYS A 158 5.71 -5.94 2.46
CA LYS A 158 4.84 -6.15 3.64
C LYS A 158 5.60 -6.33 4.98
N PRO A 159 6.69 -7.11 5.06
CA PRO A 159 7.30 -7.44 6.35
C PRO A 159 7.90 -6.26 7.12
N ILE A 160 8.27 -5.16 6.47
CA ILE A 160 8.71 -3.94 7.16
C ILE A 160 7.51 -3.15 7.70
N LEU A 161 6.41 -3.12 6.95
CA LEU A 161 5.16 -2.49 7.39
C LEU A 161 4.60 -3.19 8.62
N ASP A 162 4.51 -4.53 8.59
CA ASP A 162 4.06 -5.37 9.72
C ASP A 162 4.83 -5.13 11.02
N ARG A 163 6.12 -4.77 10.91
CA ARG A 163 7.01 -4.63 12.07
C ARG A 163 7.05 -3.21 12.63
N ALA A 164 6.80 -2.20 11.81
CA ALA A 164 7.12 -0.81 12.16
C ALA A 164 5.92 0.15 12.08
N ILE A 165 4.86 -0.19 11.34
CA ILE A 165 3.68 0.68 11.22
C ILE A 165 2.63 0.30 12.28
N THR A 166 2.17 1.33 12.99
CA THR A 166 0.99 1.28 13.85
C THR A 166 0.11 2.49 13.56
N HIS A 167 -1.12 2.53 14.08
CA HIS A 167 -1.99 3.69 13.92
C HIS A 167 -1.38 4.99 14.48
N GLU A 168 -0.49 4.86 15.48
CA GLU A 168 0.15 5.97 16.20
C GLU A 168 1.48 6.42 15.57
N THR A 169 1.93 5.76 14.50
CA THR A 169 3.16 6.15 13.80
C THR A 169 3.02 7.55 13.21
N ASP A 170 4.04 8.40 13.39
CA ASP A 170 4.09 9.73 12.79
C ASP A 170 4.15 9.69 11.25
N LEU A 171 3.61 10.72 10.58
CA LEU A 171 3.54 10.77 9.11
C LEU A 171 4.90 10.72 8.42
N ALA A 172 5.92 11.41 8.96
CA ALA A 172 7.25 11.43 8.35
C ALA A 172 7.92 10.05 8.47
N GLU A 173 7.76 9.40 9.63
CA GLU A 173 8.28 8.05 9.85
C GLU A 173 7.54 7.02 8.99
N ALA A 174 6.22 7.13 8.87
CA ALA A 174 5.43 6.27 7.99
C ALA A 174 5.80 6.43 6.52
N LEU A 175 6.07 7.66 6.05
CA LEU A 175 6.59 7.91 4.71
C LEU A 175 7.94 7.22 4.51
N LYS A 176 8.88 7.37 5.46
CA LYS A 176 10.18 6.71 5.41
C LYS A 176 10.06 5.19 5.34
N ILE A 177 9.24 4.59 6.19
CA ILE A 177 8.96 3.14 6.20
C ILE A 177 8.31 2.71 4.88
N GLY A 178 7.38 3.50 4.34
CA GLY A 178 6.76 3.26 3.03
C GLY A 178 7.79 3.26 1.89
N LEU A 179 8.78 4.15 1.92
CA LEU A 179 9.88 4.19 0.95
C LEU A 179 10.82 2.99 1.08
N ILE A 180 11.11 2.54 2.31
CA ILE A 180 11.87 1.29 2.55
C ILE A 180 11.11 0.07 1.99
N SER A 181 9.78 0.05 2.17
CA SER A 181 8.90 -0.97 1.59
C SER A 181 8.98 -0.97 0.06
N MET A 182 8.98 0.20 -0.58
CA MET A 182 9.17 0.36 -2.02
C MET A 182 10.55 -0.13 -2.50
N ASP A 183 11.63 0.21 -1.80
CA ASP A 183 12.98 -0.27 -2.14
C ASP A 183 13.07 -1.81 -2.09
N SER A 184 12.55 -2.40 -1.01
CA SER A 184 12.55 -3.85 -0.83
C SER A 184 11.83 -4.55 -1.98
N THR A 185 10.67 -4.02 -2.40
CA THR A 185 9.92 -4.55 -3.53
C THR A 185 10.66 -4.38 -4.86
N MET A 186 11.19 -3.18 -5.15
CA MET A 186 11.91 -2.93 -6.41
C MET A 186 13.18 -3.79 -6.56
N ARG A 187 13.87 -4.10 -5.45
CA ARG A 187 15.05 -4.98 -5.47
C ARG A 187 14.70 -6.43 -5.75
N SER A 188 13.51 -6.87 -5.33
CA SER A 188 13.10 -8.27 -5.43
C SER A 188 12.16 -8.56 -6.60
N ASN A 189 11.54 -7.54 -7.20
CA ASN A 189 10.63 -7.70 -8.31
C ASN A 189 10.77 -6.58 -9.34
N LEU A 190 11.27 -6.92 -10.53
CA LEU A 190 11.47 -6.00 -11.66
C LEU A 190 10.16 -5.39 -12.19
N ALA A 191 9.02 -5.97 -11.81
CA ALA A 191 7.70 -5.49 -12.17
C ALA A 191 7.29 -4.19 -11.48
N VAL A 192 8.08 -3.75 -10.49
CA VAL A 192 7.92 -2.51 -9.74
C VAL A 192 9.13 -1.62 -10.02
N GLY A 193 8.93 -0.34 -10.22
CA GLY A 193 10.05 0.54 -10.54
C GLY A 193 9.75 2.03 -10.47
N LEU A 194 10.85 2.79 -10.43
CA LEU A 194 10.85 4.25 -10.49
C LEU A 194 10.27 4.78 -11.81
N PRO A 195 9.79 6.05 -11.82
CA PRO A 195 9.61 6.93 -10.65
C PRO A 195 8.56 6.44 -9.63
N LEU A 196 8.58 7.00 -8.42
CA LEU A 196 7.49 6.83 -7.44
C LEU A 196 6.70 8.14 -7.35
N ASP A 197 5.37 8.04 -7.28
CA ASP A 197 4.48 9.14 -6.93
C ASP A 197 4.04 8.99 -5.46
N LEU A 198 4.12 10.06 -4.66
CA LEU A 198 3.67 10.04 -3.27
C LEU A 198 2.83 11.26 -2.90
N MET A 199 1.95 11.06 -1.93
CA MET A 199 1.12 12.09 -1.30
C MET A 199 1.12 11.92 0.22
N VAL A 200 1.25 13.04 0.94
CA VAL A 200 0.98 13.14 2.38
C VAL A 200 -0.17 14.11 2.60
N LEU A 201 -1.17 13.69 3.37
CA LEU A 201 -2.35 14.49 3.71
C LEU A 201 -2.53 14.48 5.23
N ARG A 202 -2.45 15.64 5.89
CA ARG A 202 -2.75 15.76 7.32
C ARG A 202 -4.24 15.69 7.59
N GLU A 203 -4.59 15.11 8.73
CA GLU A 203 -5.97 15.13 9.23
C GLU A 203 -6.48 16.57 9.32
N ASN A 204 -7.72 16.77 8.85
CA ASN A 204 -8.47 18.03 8.80
C ASN A 204 -7.91 19.12 7.87
N ALA A 205 -6.81 18.88 7.14
CA ALA A 205 -6.26 19.87 6.21
C ALA A 205 -7.09 19.99 4.92
N CYS A 206 -7.69 18.89 4.45
CA CYS A 206 -8.40 18.82 3.15
C CYS A 206 -7.59 19.36 1.96
N GLN A 207 -6.26 19.34 2.05
CA GLN A 207 -5.31 19.68 1.00
C GLN A 207 -4.01 18.91 1.26
N PRO A 208 -3.27 18.45 0.23
CA PRO A 208 -2.03 17.72 0.43
C PRO A 208 -0.98 18.60 1.13
N GLU A 209 -0.29 18.05 2.12
CA GLU A 209 0.92 18.65 2.68
C GLU A 209 2.11 18.45 1.74
N LEU A 210 2.17 17.29 1.09
CA LEU A 210 3.22 16.92 0.16
C LEU A 210 2.63 16.17 -1.02
N VAL A 211 3.01 16.57 -2.22
CA VAL A 211 2.89 15.78 -3.46
C VAL A 211 4.25 15.78 -4.11
N HIS A 212 4.85 14.61 -4.28
CA HIS A 212 6.21 14.52 -4.78
C HIS A 212 6.40 13.33 -5.71
N ARG A 213 7.32 13.48 -6.67
CA ARG A 213 7.71 12.42 -7.59
C ARG A 213 9.20 12.13 -7.43
N ILE A 214 9.51 10.92 -6.98
CA ILE A 214 10.88 10.44 -6.78
C ILE A 214 11.36 9.83 -8.10
N HIS A 215 12.32 10.49 -8.75
CA HIS A 215 12.97 9.99 -9.96
C HIS A 215 14.21 9.14 -9.61
N ALA A 216 14.77 8.46 -10.60
CA ALA A 216 16.12 7.92 -10.47
C ALA A 216 17.11 9.07 -10.23
N GLY A 217 18.05 8.89 -9.29
CA GLY A 217 18.95 9.97 -8.87
C GLY A 217 18.43 10.86 -7.74
N ASP A 218 17.25 10.60 -7.17
CA ASP A 218 16.75 11.38 -6.04
C ASP A 218 17.69 11.25 -4.82
N PRO A 219 18.29 12.37 -4.32
CA PRO A 219 19.35 12.29 -3.33
C PRO A 219 18.91 11.65 -2.01
N TYR A 220 17.69 11.96 -1.55
CA TYR A 220 17.17 11.41 -0.30
C TYR A 220 16.88 9.92 -0.44
N PHE A 221 16.22 9.52 -1.53
CA PHE A 221 15.87 8.13 -1.74
C PHE A 221 17.12 7.26 -1.94
N GLU A 222 18.15 7.75 -2.66
CA GLU A 222 19.42 7.03 -2.77
C GLU A 222 20.13 6.84 -1.43
N ASP A 223 20.20 7.90 -0.62
CA ASP A 223 20.78 7.82 0.72
C ASP A 223 20.00 6.87 1.63
N LEU A 224 18.67 6.94 1.62
CA LEU A 224 17.80 6.04 2.38
C LEU A 224 18.06 4.57 2.03
N ARG A 225 18.17 4.26 0.74
CA ARG A 225 18.45 2.89 0.25
C ARG A 225 19.82 2.38 0.68
N ARG A 226 20.84 3.24 0.62
CA ARG A 226 22.21 2.92 1.06
C ARG A 226 22.23 2.68 2.57
N SER A 227 21.76 3.66 3.34
CA SER A 227 21.73 3.64 4.80
C SER A 227 20.96 2.44 5.34
N TRP A 228 19.81 2.11 4.73
CA TRP A 228 19.05 0.91 5.09
C TRP A 228 19.81 -0.40 4.81
N SER A 229 20.48 -0.49 3.66
CA SER A 229 21.29 -1.66 3.30
C SER A 229 22.47 -1.87 4.25
N GLU A 230 23.12 -0.78 4.67
CA GLU A 230 24.22 -0.81 5.64
C GLU A 230 23.74 -1.22 7.03
N ALA A 231 22.63 -0.66 7.50
CA ALA A 231 22.02 -1.02 8.79
C ALA A 231 21.62 -2.50 8.86
N LEU A 232 21.04 -3.04 7.78
CA LEU A 232 20.71 -4.47 7.68
C LEU A 232 21.94 -5.37 7.75
N ARG A 233 23.03 -5.00 7.04
CA ARG A 233 24.29 -5.76 7.07
C ARG A 233 24.92 -5.74 8.46
N ALA A 234 24.96 -4.58 9.10
CA ALA A 234 25.49 -4.44 10.45
C ALA A 234 24.67 -5.28 11.46
N SER A 235 23.34 -5.21 11.37
CA SER A 235 22.44 -6.01 12.20
C SER A 235 22.65 -7.51 11.98
N HIS A 236 22.78 -7.96 10.73
CA HIS A 236 23.06 -9.36 10.41
C HIS A 236 24.40 -9.84 10.99
N GLN A 237 25.47 -9.04 10.86
CA GLN A 237 26.79 -9.38 11.40
C GLN A 237 26.82 -9.43 12.93
N ALA A 238 25.95 -8.66 13.60
CA ALA A 238 25.82 -8.68 15.05
C ALA A 238 25.05 -9.90 15.58
N ILE A 239 24.32 -10.63 14.73
CA ILE A 239 23.61 -11.84 15.14
C ILE A 239 24.63 -12.98 15.34
N PRO A 240 24.66 -13.63 16.53
CA PRO A 240 25.57 -14.75 16.77
C PRO A 240 25.37 -15.89 15.77
N GLN A 241 26.46 -16.59 15.45
CA GLN A 241 26.41 -17.78 14.60
C GLN A 241 25.46 -18.84 15.17
N PRO A 242 24.70 -19.56 14.31
CA PRO A 242 23.84 -20.65 14.77
C PRO A 242 24.69 -21.72 15.47
N PRO A 243 24.32 -22.18 16.68
CA PRO A 243 25.18 -23.06 17.48
C PRO A 243 25.06 -24.56 17.10
N TYR A 244 24.54 -24.85 15.90
CA TYR A 244 24.28 -26.20 15.44
C TYR A 244 25.59 -26.93 15.11
N LYS A 245 25.71 -28.17 15.60
CA LYS A 245 26.91 -29.00 15.38
C LYS A 245 27.08 -29.33 13.89
N GLY A 246 28.33 -29.36 13.42
CA GLY A 246 28.67 -29.77 12.05
C GLY A 246 28.94 -28.63 11.06
N ILE A 247 28.77 -27.37 11.49
CA ILE A 247 29.16 -26.18 10.70
C ILE A 247 30.54 -25.72 11.17
N ALA A 248 31.53 -25.70 10.27
CA ALA A 248 32.85 -25.17 10.58
C ALA A 248 32.76 -23.69 10.97
N GLY A 249 33.23 -23.34 12.17
CA GLY A 249 33.16 -21.98 12.72
C GLY A 249 31.98 -21.70 13.68
N ALA A 250 31.07 -22.67 13.91
CA ALA A 250 30.05 -22.53 14.93
C ALA A 250 30.65 -22.83 16.33
N PRO A 251 30.58 -21.89 17.31
CA PRO A 251 30.93 -22.22 18.68
C PRO A 251 29.93 -23.30 19.14
N GLY A 252 30.43 -24.49 19.46
CA GLY A 252 29.59 -25.58 19.93
C GLY A 252 28.75 -25.10 21.11
N LEU A 253 27.43 -25.36 21.07
CA LEU A 253 26.47 -25.01 22.12
C LEU A 253 27.04 -25.31 23.51
N ASP A 254 27.48 -24.27 24.23
CA ASP A 254 27.99 -24.43 25.59
C ASP A 254 26.81 -24.85 26.49
N LYS A 255 26.98 -25.98 27.19
CA LYS A 255 25.93 -26.62 27.99
C LYS A 255 25.42 -25.73 29.13
N LYS A 256 26.12 -24.64 29.45
CA LYS A 256 25.70 -23.65 30.46
C LYS A 256 24.56 -22.73 30.00
N THR A 257 24.44 -22.42 28.71
CA THR A 257 23.43 -21.47 28.21
C THR A 257 22.05 -22.12 28.07
N ALA A 258 21.99 -23.42 27.79
CA ALA A 258 20.74 -24.19 27.70
C ALA A 258 19.98 -24.29 29.04
N ARG A 259 20.68 -24.14 30.17
CA ARG A 259 20.07 -24.22 31.51
C ARG A 259 19.35 -22.93 31.96
N LYS A 260 19.64 -21.78 31.34
CA LYS A 260 18.98 -20.50 31.68
C LYS A 260 17.58 -20.38 31.06
N VAL A 261 17.32 -21.04 29.93
CA VAL A 261 16.02 -20.96 29.21
C VAL A 261 14.95 -21.86 29.86
N THR A 262 15.34 -22.89 30.62
CA THR A 262 14.43 -23.90 31.18
C THR A 262 14.10 -23.71 32.67
N GLY A 263 14.49 -22.57 33.27
CA GLY A 263 14.36 -22.28 34.71
C GLY A 263 12.94 -22.02 35.25
N ARG A 264 11.85 -22.41 34.58
CA ARG A 264 10.52 -22.45 35.19
C ARG A 264 10.29 -23.84 35.80
N LYS A 265 10.46 -23.95 37.12
CA LYS A 265 10.00 -25.12 37.88
C LYS A 265 8.49 -25.33 37.62
N PRO A 266 8.04 -26.56 37.30
CA PRO A 266 6.61 -26.84 37.20
C PRO A 266 5.95 -26.67 38.58
N PRO A 267 4.67 -26.27 38.65
CA PRO A 267 3.99 -26.07 39.91
C PRO A 267 3.83 -27.41 40.64
N ARG A 268 4.16 -27.43 41.94
CA ARG A 268 3.93 -28.57 42.81
C ARG A 268 2.42 -28.81 42.93
N ARG A 269 1.93 -29.95 42.41
CA ARG A 269 0.59 -30.46 42.75
C ARG A 269 0.57 -30.82 44.24
N LYS A 270 -0.22 -30.07 45.04
CA LYS A 270 -0.67 -30.54 46.36
C LYS A 270 -1.65 -31.68 46.12
N VAL A 271 -1.33 -32.87 46.65
CA VAL A 271 -2.29 -33.96 46.81
C VAL A 271 -2.88 -33.80 48.20
N THR A 272 -4.15 -33.41 48.27
CA THR A 272 -4.98 -33.53 49.47
C THR A 272 -5.55 -34.94 49.53
N LYS A 273 -5.35 -35.61 50.66
CA LYS A 273 -6.31 -36.58 51.20
C LYS A 273 -7.28 -35.84 52.09
#